data_AF-A0A1A2L1V1-F1
#
_entry.id   AF-A0A1A2L1V1-F1
#
_cell.length_a   1.000
_cell.length_b   1.000
_cell.length_c   1.000
_cell.angle_alpha   90.00
_cell.angle_beta   90.00
_cell.angle_gamma   90.00
#
_symmetry.space_group_name_H-M   'P 1'
#
loop_
_entity.id
_entity.type
_entity.pdbx_description
1 polymer ?
#
loop_
_entity_poly.entity_id
_entity_poly.type
_entity_poly.pdbx_seq_one_letter_code
_entity_poly.pdbx_strand_id
1 'polypeptide(L)'
;MGKSLNQILEEVGDGSRVGITLVTNQDSGIASYATGEATYHPGSFVGPIFRPARLSTSGGEPLKYYFSDRTLDIDPPAGEGGFGHTPRQPFSANAVDKLGFSISLLLAPRVIKFTLHSWGNATFSVSMEERGTLLIGQGPAIGNQSEHALYVVGFTGVFHPPH
;
A
#
# COMPACT_ATOMS: atom_id res chain seq x y z
N MET A 1 -9.11 -2.60 18.38
CA MET A 1 -7.82 -1.96 18.72
C MET A 1 -6.79 -2.44 17.72
N GLY A 2 -5.91 -1.58 17.20
CA GLY A 2 -4.85 -2.00 16.28
C GLY A 2 -3.86 -2.95 16.96
N LYS A 3 -3.28 -3.89 16.20
CA LYS A 3 -2.28 -4.86 16.70
C LYS A 3 -0.91 -4.54 16.12
N SER A 4 0.14 -4.76 16.90
CA SER A 4 1.52 -4.74 16.37
C SER A 4 1.74 -5.87 15.38
N LEU A 5 2.75 -5.74 14.52
CA LEU A 5 3.11 -6.81 13.58
C LEU A 5 3.40 -8.12 14.32
N ASN A 6 4.14 -8.08 15.43
CA ASN A 6 4.46 -9.29 16.19
C ASN A 6 3.20 -9.99 16.75
N GLN A 7 2.25 -9.24 17.28
CA GLN A 7 0.95 -9.79 17.72
C GLN A 7 0.16 -10.42 16.57
N ILE A 8 0.20 -9.82 15.38
CA ILE A 8 -0.39 -10.43 14.18
C ILE A 8 0.32 -11.75 13.86
N LEU A 9 1.65 -11.77 13.90
CA LEU A 9 2.45 -12.95 13.56
C LEU A 9 2.23 -14.13 14.53
N GLU A 10 1.82 -13.86 15.76
CA GLU A 10 1.45 -14.89 16.75
C GLU A 10 0.09 -15.55 16.46
N GLU A 11 -0.79 -14.89 15.70
CA GLU A 11 -2.18 -15.32 15.47
C GLU A 11 -2.43 -15.89 14.06
N VAL A 12 -1.56 -15.56 13.10
CA VAL A 12 -1.72 -15.97 11.70
C VAL A 12 -1.33 -17.43 11.48
N GLY A 13 -2.23 -18.18 10.83
CA GLY A 13 -1.93 -19.45 10.17
C GLY A 13 -1.79 -19.26 8.66
N ASP A 14 -1.34 -20.30 7.94
CA ASP A 14 -1.27 -20.27 6.47
C ASP A 14 -2.62 -19.87 5.85
N GLY A 15 -2.59 -18.99 4.86
CA GLY A 15 -3.78 -18.46 4.20
C GLY A 15 -4.60 -17.45 5.01
N SER A 16 -4.22 -17.16 6.26
CA SER A 16 -4.88 -16.12 7.06
C SER A 16 -4.81 -14.77 6.37
N ARG A 17 -5.89 -14.01 6.43
CA ARG A 17 -5.95 -12.65 5.92
C ARG A 17 -5.69 -11.68 7.06
N VAL A 18 -4.90 -10.65 6.81
CA VAL A 18 -4.56 -9.61 7.78
C VAL A 18 -5.10 -8.29 7.26
N GLY A 19 -5.94 -7.63 8.04
CA GLY A 19 -6.44 -6.31 7.70
C GLY A 19 -5.34 -5.26 7.75
N ILE A 20 -5.20 -4.48 6.68
CA ILE A 20 -4.18 -3.45 6.51
C ILE A 20 -4.85 -2.09 6.35
N THR A 21 -4.30 -1.10 7.04
CA THR A 21 -4.53 0.32 6.81
C THR A 21 -3.21 1.00 6.53
N LEU A 22 -3.19 1.87 5.54
CA LEU A 22 -2.03 2.68 5.17
C LEU A 22 -2.48 4.14 5.08
N VAL A 23 -1.72 5.04 5.68
CA VAL A 23 -1.81 6.48 5.41
C VAL A 23 -0.50 6.91 4.80
N THR A 24 -0.57 7.75 3.77
CA THR A 24 0.58 8.44 3.22
C THR A 24 0.41 9.94 3.36
N ASN A 25 1.48 10.65 3.66
CA ASN A 25 1.52 12.10 3.66
C ASN A 25 2.73 12.55 2.84
N GLN A 26 2.46 13.21 1.72
CA GLN A 26 3.47 13.73 0.81
C GLN A 26 3.91 15.13 1.23
N ASP A 27 5.15 15.50 0.94
CA ASP A 27 5.68 16.83 1.27
C ASP A 27 4.92 17.96 0.55
N SER A 28 4.20 17.65 -0.53
CA SER A 28 3.27 18.55 -1.21
C SER A 28 1.97 18.83 -0.44
N GLY A 29 1.77 18.20 0.72
CA GLY A 29 0.54 18.29 1.52
C GLY A 29 -0.58 17.35 1.07
N ILE A 30 -0.31 16.47 0.09
CA ILE A 30 -1.27 15.45 -0.36
C ILE A 30 -1.23 14.28 0.61
N ALA A 31 -2.37 14.00 1.25
CA ALA A 31 -2.55 12.81 2.06
C ALA A 31 -3.40 11.78 1.30
N SER A 32 -2.96 10.52 1.33
CA SER A 32 -3.70 9.40 0.76
C SER A 32 -3.93 8.31 1.79
N TYR A 33 -4.93 7.47 1.54
CA TYR A 33 -5.34 6.42 2.46
C TYR A 33 -5.55 5.12 1.71
N ALA A 34 -5.06 4.00 2.22
CA ALA A 34 -5.31 2.68 1.68
C ALA A 34 -5.88 1.74 2.72
N THR A 35 -6.80 0.87 2.31
CA THR A 35 -7.33 -0.19 3.18
C THR A 35 -7.57 -1.47 2.38
N GLY A 36 -7.44 -2.60 3.05
CA GLY A 36 -7.72 -3.92 2.47
C GLY A 36 -7.14 -5.02 3.32
N GLU A 37 -6.85 -6.16 2.69
CA GLU A 37 -6.34 -7.34 3.37
C GLU A 37 -5.08 -7.85 2.65
N ALA A 38 -4.13 -8.39 3.42
CA ALA A 38 -2.97 -9.10 2.91
C ALA A 38 -3.02 -10.56 3.39
N THR A 39 -2.69 -11.49 2.51
CA THR A 39 -2.60 -12.91 2.85
C THR A 39 -1.25 -13.20 3.50
N TYR A 40 -1.27 -13.94 4.59
CA TYR A 40 -0.08 -14.52 5.20
C TYR A 40 0.36 -15.77 4.43
N HIS A 41 1.64 -15.78 4.08
CA HIS A 41 2.32 -16.91 3.48
C HIS A 41 3.45 -17.33 4.41
N PRO A 42 3.41 -18.55 4.99
CA PRO A 42 4.48 -19.02 5.85
C PRO A 42 5.77 -19.23 5.06
N GLY A 43 6.90 -19.20 5.78
CA GLY A 43 8.18 -19.55 5.20
C GLY A 43 8.18 -21.01 4.75
N SER A 44 8.71 -21.27 3.56
CA SER A 44 8.70 -22.61 2.97
C SER A 44 9.90 -22.82 2.06
N PHE A 45 10.33 -24.07 1.93
CA PHE A 45 11.32 -24.45 0.94
C PHE A 45 10.64 -24.83 -0.37
N VAL A 46 11.13 -24.29 -1.48
CA VAL A 46 10.76 -24.71 -2.84
C VAL A 46 12.01 -25.28 -3.48
N GLY A 47 12.18 -26.59 -3.36
CA GLY A 47 13.46 -27.26 -3.64
C GLY A 47 14.54 -26.76 -2.67
N PRO A 48 15.76 -26.41 -3.14
CA PRO A 48 16.83 -25.90 -2.28
C PRO A 48 16.64 -24.43 -1.88
N ILE A 49 15.63 -23.73 -2.42
CA ILE A 49 15.44 -22.29 -2.21
C ILE A 49 14.47 -22.07 -1.05
N PHE A 50 14.94 -21.41 0.01
CA PHE A 50 14.08 -20.94 1.08
C PHE A 50 13.33 -19.68 0.68
N ARG A 51 12.00 -19.71 0.77
CA ARG A 51 11.12 -18.54 0.62
C ARG A 51 10.75 -18.04 2.01
N PRO A 52 11.09 -16.79 2.37
CA PRO A 52 10.74 -16.26 3.68
C PRO A 52 9.24 -16.08 3.84
N ALA A 53 8.78 -16.14 5.09
CA ALA A 53 7.41 -15.76 5.42
C ALA A 53 7.14 -14.32 4.96
N ARG A 54 5.93 -14.07 4.48
CA ARG A 54 5.53 -12.75 3.98
C ARG A 54 4.03 -12.50 4.18
N LEU A 55 3.67 -11.22 4.28
CA LEU A 55 2.29 -10.77 4.08
C LEU A 55 2.23 -10.10 2.71
N SER A 56 1.28 -10.47 1.87
CA SER A 56 1.10 -9.81 0.58
C SER A 56 -0.34 -9.81 0.08
N THR A 57 -0.73 -8.76 -0.63
CA THR A 57 -1.97 -8.74 -1.42
C THR A 57 -1.84 -9.67 -2.62
N SER A 58 -2.94 -10.31 -3.02
CA SER A 58 -3.02 -10.99 -4.31
C SER A 58 -3.28 -9.97 -5.44
N GLY A 59 -2.91 -10.29 -6.68
CA GLY A 59 -3.18 -9.40 -7.82
C GLY A 59 -4.68 -9.17 -8.08
N GLY A 60 -5.55 -10.07 -7.59
CA GLY A 60 -7.01 -9.93 -7.65
C GLY A 60 -7.61 -9.13 -6.50
N GLU A 61 -6.91 -9.02 -5.37
CA GLU A 61 -7.37 -8.35 -4.15
C GLU A 61 -6.32 -7.33 -3.66
N PRO A 62 -6.01 -6.27 -4.44
CA PRO A 62 -5.15 -5.19 -3.98
C PRO A 62 -5.84 -4.34 -2.91
N LEU A 63 -5.07 -3.55 -2.17
CA LEU A 63 -5.62 -2.53 -1.29
C LEU A 63 -6.35 -1.47 -2.12
N LYS A 64 -7.50 -1.01 -1.62
CA LYS A 64 -8.20 0.16 -2.17
C LYS A 64 -7.43 1.40 -1.75
N TYR A 65 -6.92 2.16 -2.72
CA TYR A 65 -6.12 3.36 -2.50
C TYR A 65 -6.93 4.61 -2.89
N TYR A 66 -7.22 5.42 -1.89
CA TYR A 66 -8.04 6.62 -1.96
C TYR A 66 -7.15 7.84 -2.05
N PHE A 67 -7.62 8.85 -2.78
CA PHE A 67 -6.92 10.13 -2.92
C PHE A 67 -5.52 9.98 -3.51
N SER A 68 -5.33 9.03 -4.43
CA SER A 68 -4.13 8.98 -5.25
C SER A 68 -4.10 10.23 -6.12
N ASP A 69 -2.97 10.93 -6.13
CA ASP A 69 -2.71 12.06 -7.02
C ASP A 69 -2.35 11.63 -8.45
N ARG A 70 -2.75 10.41 -8.84
CA ARG A 70 -2.58 9.89 -10.20
C ARG A 70 -2.98 10.99 -11.17
N THR A 71 -2.00 11.48 -11.92
CA THR A 71 -2.24 12.18 -13.18
C THR A 71 -2.91 11.19 -14.08
N LEU A 72 -4.23 11.05 -13.94
CA LEU A 72 -5.01 10.65 -15.08
C LEU A 72 -4.73 11.72 -16.14
N ASP A 73 -4.48 11.25 -17.34
CA ASP A 73 -4.47 12.02 -18.58
C ASP A 73 -5.88 12.60 -18.83
N ILE A 74 -6.41 13.41 -17.91
CA ILE A 74 -7.73 14.08 -18.02
C ILE A 74 -7.57 15.54 -18.41
N ASP A 75 -6.59 15.82 -19.27
CA ASP A 75 -6.63 17.02 -20.09
C ASP A 75 -6.31 16.61 -21.52
N PRO A 76 -7.33 16.39 -22.39
CA PRO A 76 -7.17 16.92 -23.73
C PRO A 76 -6.87 18.43 -23.58
N PRO A 77 -5.96 19.01 -24.38
CA PRO A 77 -5.68 20.44 -24.33
C PRO A 77 -6.99 21.22 -24.41
N ALA A 78 -7.08 22.34 -23.69
CA ALA A 78 -8.23 23.22 -23.77
C ALA A 78 -8.53 23.50 -25.24
N GLY A 79 -9.75 23.17 -25.69
CA GLY A 79 -10.18 23.54 -27.03
C GLY A 79 -10.02 25.05 -27.20
N GLU A 80 -9.53 25.49 -28.35
CA GLU A 80 -9.30 26.91 -28.62
C GLU A 80 -10.56 27.73 -28.27
N GLY A 81 -10.40 28.71 -27.36
CA GLY A 81 -11.46 29.64 -26.97
C GLY A 81 -12.21 29.36 -25.66
N GLY A 82 -11.86 28.31 -24.91
CA GLY A 82 -12.44 28.03 -23.59
C GLY A 82 -11.91 28.94 -22.48
N PHE A 83 -12.80 29.50 -21.65
CA PHE A 83 -12.41 30.09 -20.36
C PHE A 83 -11.91 28.97 -19.43
N GLY A 84 -10.84 29.25 -18.69
CA GLY A 84 -10.00 28.26 -17.99
C GLY A 84 -10.72 27.18 -17.18
N HIS A 85 -9.98 26.08 -16.95
CA HIS A 85 -10.43 24.84 -16.34
C HIS A 85 -11.19 25.03 -15.02
N THR A 86 -12.25 24.23 -14.79
CA THR A 86 -12.86 24.05 -13.47
C THR A 86 -11.80 23.59 -12.45
N PRO A 87 -11.94 23.93 -11.15
CA PRO A 87 -10.98 23.52 -10.12
C PRO A 87 -10.76 22.00 -10.16
N ARG A 88 -9.52 21.61 -10.48
CA ARG A 88 -9.08 20.21 -10.60
C ARG A 88 -9.22 19.51 -9.25
N GLN A 89 -10.01 18.43 -9.19
CA GLN A 89 -9.98 17.53 -8.05
C GLN A 89 -8.76 16.60 -8.19
N PRO A 90 -7.84 16.54 -7.21
CA PRO A 90 -6.57 15.82 -7.35
C PRO A 90 -6.73 14.29 -7.34
N PHE A 91 -7.96 13.77 -7.34
CA PHE A 91 -8.26 12.35 -7.27
C PHE A 91 -9.57 12.04 -8.01
N SER A 92 -9.73 10.80 -8.47
CA SER A 92 -10.97 10.34 -9.06
C SER A 92 -12.05 10.16 -7.99
N ALA A 93 -13.17 10.88 -8.13
CA ALA A 93 -14.35 10.68 -7.27
C ALA A 93 -15.07 9.34 -7.56
N ASN A 94 -14.88 8.79 -8.76
CA ASN A 94 -15.68 7.69 -9.29
C ASN A 94 -14.98 6.32 -9.18
N ALA A 95 -13.68 6.29 -8.86
CA ALA A 95 -12.91 5.07 -8.74
C ALA A 95 -11.75 5.24 -7.76
N VAL A 96 -11.47 4.17 -7.01
CA VAL A 96 -10.27 4.06 -6.17
C VAL A 96 -9.14 3.42 -6.96
N ASP A 97 -7.91 3.82 -6.67
CA ASP A 97 -6.73 3.17 -7.22
C ASP A 97 -6.47 1.83 -6.52
N LYS A 98 -5.62 1.01 -7.15
CA LYS A 98 -5.27 -0.33 -6.69
C LYS A 98 -3.81 -0.37 -6.26
N LEU A 99 -3.58 -0.59 -4.96
CA LEU A 99 -2.25 -0.65 -4.37
C LEU A 99 -1.93 -2.07 -3.91
N GLY A 100 -0.96 -2.71 -4.57
CA GLY A 100 -0.37 -3.94 -4.10
C GLY A 100 0.57 -3.67 -2.93
N PHE A 101 0.58 -4.60 -1.98
CA PHE A 101 1.36 -4.54 -0.75
C PHE A 101 2.09 -5.86 -0.54
N SER A 102 3.37 -5.81 -0.15
CA SER A 102 4.11 -7.00 0.25
C SER A 102 5.19 -6.65 1.26
N ILE A 103 5.26 -7.39 2.37
CA ILE A 103 6.31 -7.27 3.40
C ILE A 103 6.92 -8.64 3.65
N SER A 104 8.26 -8.73 3.59
CA SER A 104 8.98 -9.91 4.05
C SER A 104 9.16 -9.86 5.56
N LEU A 105 8.97 -11.01 6.23
CA LEU A 105 8.96 -11.12 7.69
C LEU A 105 10.26 -11.72 8.25
N LEU A 106 11.27 -11.96 7.40
CA LEU A 106 12.48 -12.68 7.81
C LEU A 106 13.41 -11.89 8.74
N LEU A 107 13.69 -10.63 8.39
CA LEU A 107 14.67 -9.80 9.10
C LEU A 107 14.17 -8.35 9.24
N ALA A 108 14.74 -7.65 10.24
CA ALA A 108 14.68 -6.20 10.34
C ALA A 108 15.90 -5.58 9.63
N PRO A 109 15.81 -4.37 9.05
CA PRO A 109 14.61 -3.52 8.97
C PRO A 109 13.53 -4.10 8.04
N ARG A 110 12.27 -3.83 8.38
CA ARG A 110 11.13 -4.34 7.61
C ARG A 110 10.99 -3.52 6.32
N VAL A 111 11.16 -4.15 5.17
CA VAL A 111 10.96 -3.46 3.88
C VAL A 111 9.60 -3.83 3.31
N ILE A 112 8.77 -2.82 3.07
CA ILE A 112 7.48 -2.99 2.40
C ILE A 112 7.64 -2.60 0.94
N LYS A 113 7.28 -3.52 0.06
CA LYS A 113 7.15 -3.27 -1.37
C LYS A 113 5.70 -2.89 -1.68
N PHE A 114 5.55 -1.76 -2.36
CA PHE A 114 4.28 -1.29 -2.90
C PHE A 114 4.26 -1.47 -4.42
N THR A 115 3.07 -1.76 -4.96
CA THR A 115 2.82 -1.88 -6.39
C THR A 115 1.63 -1.01 -6.78
N LEU A 116 1.85 0.03 -7.58
CA LEU A 116 0.79 0.87 -8.11
C LEU A 116 0.23 0.23 -9.39
N HIS A 117 -0.84 -0.56 -9.26
CA HIS A 117 -1.42 -1.27 -10.40
C HIS A 117 -1.97 -0.31 -11.46
N SER A 118 -2.48 0.84 -11.02
CA SER A 118 -2.96 1.92 -11.87
C SER A 118 -1.84 2.61 -12.68
N TRP A 119 -0.57 2.40 -12.33
CA TRP A 119 0.59 3.06 -12.94
C TRP A 119 1.47 2.04 -13.67
N GLY A 120 0.87 1.20 -14.52
CA GLY A 120 1.62 0.17 -15.25
C GLY A 120 2.30 -0.87 -14.34
N ASN A 121 1.76 -1.08 -13.14
CA ASN A 121 2.36 -1.91 -12.09
C ASN A 121 3.74 -1.40 -11.61
N ALA A 122 3.96 -0.08 -11.58
CA ALA A 122 5.15 0.51 -11.00
C ALA A 122 5.34 0.04 -9.55
N THR A 123 6.56 -0.32 -9.17
CA THR A 123 6.86 -0.80 -7.83
C THR A 123 7.97 -0.01 -7.17
N PHE A 124 7.83 0.23 -5.87
CA PHE A 124 8.86 0.83 -5.04
C PHE A 124 8.85 0.20 -3.65
N SER A 125 9.92 0.44 -2.89
CA SER A 125 10.10 -0.14 -1.57
C SER A 125 10.33 0.96 -0.54
N VAL A 126 9.82 0.75 0.67
CA VAL A 126 9.95 1.66 1.80
C VAL A 126 10.48 0.85 2.99
N SER A 127 11.60 1.30 3.55
CA SER A 127 12.12 0.78 4.81
C SER A 127 11.25 1.30 5.95
N MET A 128 10.76 0.39 6.77
CA MET A 128 9.85 0.68 7.87
C MET A 128 10.52 0.40 9.22
N GLU A 129 10.16 1.24 10.18
CA GLU A 129 10.52 1.11 11.57
C GLU A 129 9.27 0.86 12.41
N GLU A 130 9.37 -0.03 13.39
CA GLU A 130 8.30 -0.31 14.34
C GLU A 130 8.18 0.84 15.36
N ARG A 131 6.96 1.37 15.49
CA ARG A 131 6.58 2.43 16.43
C ARG A 131 5.28 2.03 17.12
N GLY A 132 5.40 1.27 18.20
CA GLY A 132 4.25 0.71 18.91
C GLY A 132 3.49 -0.29 18.05
N THR A 133 2.23 -0.01 17.72
CA THR A 133 1.39 -0.86 16.87
C THR A 133 1.46 -0.51 15.38
N LEU A 134 2.36 0.41 15.00
CA LEU A 134 2.47 0.94 13.64
C LEU A 134 3.84 0.63 13.04
N LEU A 135 3.88 0.56 11.72
CA LEU A 135 5.10 0.63 10.93
C LEU A 135 5.16 1.99 10.25
N ILE A 136 6.28 2.69 10.43
CA ILE A 136 6.47 4.04 9.88
C ILE A 136 7.74 4.07 9.04
N GLY A 137 7.67 4.67 7.87
CA GLY A 137 8.84 4.82 6.99
C GLY A 137 8.71 6.01 6.06
N GLN A 138 9.84 6.51 5.60
CA GLN A 138 9.91 7.53 4.56
C GLN A 138 10.34 6.85 3.26
N GLY A 139 9.67 7.19 2.17
CA GLY A 139 9.97 6.62 0.86
C GLY A 139 9.68 7.59 -0.28
N PRO A 140 9.77 7.11 -1.53
CA PRO A 140 9.38 7.89 -2.70
C PRO A 140 7.94 8.37 -2.57
N ALA A 141 7.62 9.51 -3.16
CA ALA A 141 6.22 9.92 -3.33
C ALA A 141 5.46 8.93 -4.24
N ILE A 142 4.17 8.75 -3.96
CA ILE A 142 3.23 8.19 -4.94
C ILE A 142 2.67 9.40 -5.66
N GLY A 143 3.14 9.70 -6.87
CA GLY A 143 2.77 10.97 -7.50
C GLY A 143 3.85 11.63 -8.33
N ASN A 144 3.50 12.75 -8.96
CA ASN A 144 4.42 13.62 -9.70
C ASN A 144 4.72 14.94 -8.99
N GLN A 145 4.23 15.15 -7.76
CA GLN A 145 4.28 16.47 -7.10
C GLN A 145 5.20 16.54 -5.86
N SER A 146 5.92 15.48 -5.51
CA SER A 146 6.88 15.53 -4.40
C SER A 146 8.01 14.50 -4.55
N GLU A 147 9.10 14.69 -3.80
CA GLU A 147 10.24 13.75 -3.77
C GLU A 147 10.03 12.64 -2.73
N HIS A 148 9.33 12.95 -1.63
CA HIS A 148 9.17 12.04 -0.50
C HIS A 148 7.74 12.00 0.04
N ALA A 149 7.43 10.86 0.65
CA ALA A 149 6.22 10.67 1.44
C ALA A 149 6.54 9.89 2.72
N LEU A 150 5.82 10.24 3.79
CA LEU A 150 5.74 9.43 5.00
C LEU A 150 4.65 8.38 4.83
N TYR A 151 4.97 7.15 5.20
CA TYR A 151 4.11 5.98 5.17
C TYR A 151 3.86 5.50 6.58
N VAL A 152 2.59 5.33 6.94
CA VAL A 152 2.17 4.79 8.23
C VAL A 152 1.24 3.60 7.98
N VAL A 153 1.70 2.41 8.33
CA VAL A 153 0.95 1.16 8.16
C VAL A 153 0.49 0.65 9.53
N GLY A 154 -0.80 0.34 9.63
CA GLY A 154 -1.41 -0.29 10.80
C GLY A 154 -2.11 -1.59 10.43
N PHE A 155 -2.09 -2.55 11.36
CA PHE A 155 -2.75 -3.85 11.21
C PHE A 155 -4.03 -3.89 12.06
N THR A 156 -5.16 -4.19 11.42
CA THR A 156 -6.49 -4.07 12.05
C THR A 156 -7.05 -5.38 12.59
N GLY A 157 -6.49 -6.53 12.20
CA GLY A 157 -6.88 -7.85 12.71
C GLY A 157 -6.45 -9.00 11.82
N VAL A 158 -6.72 -10.23 12.28
CA VAL A 158 -6.51 -11.49 11.56
C VAL A 158 -7.86 -12.13 11.27
N PHE A 159 -8.04 -12.62 10.05
CA PHE A 159 -9.24 -13.32 9.59
C PHE A 159 -8.83 -14.68 9.01
N HIS A 160 -9.40 -15.74 9.55
CA HIS A 160 -9.17 -17.09 9.06
C HIS A 160 -10.27 -17.46 8.06
N PRO A 161 -9.95 -17.76 6.79
CA PRO A 161 -10.94 -18.26 5.86
C PRO A 161 -11.51 -19.61 6.37
N PRO A 162 -12.79 -19.92 6.13
CA PRO A 162 -13.37 -21.20 6.51
C PRO A 162 -12.63 -22.34 5.78
N HIS A 163 -12.27 -23.38 6.53
CA HIS A 163 -11.61 -24.59 6.05
C HIS A 163 -12.51 -25.43 5.13
#